data_AF-A0A4S8MPG5-F1
#
_entry.id   AF-A0A4S8MPG5-F1
#
_cell.length_a   1.000
_cell.length_b   1.000
_cell.length_c   1.000
_cell.angle_alpha   90.00
_cell.angle_beta   90.00
_cell.angle_gamma   90.00
#
_symmetry.space_group_name_H-M   'P 1'
#
loop_
_entity.id
_entity.type
_entity.pdbx_description
1 polymer ?
#
loop_
_entity_poly.entity_id
_entity_poly.type
_entity_poly.pdbx_seq_one_letter_code
_entity_poly.pdbx_strand_id
1 'polypeptide(L)'
;QPQDDWALSLLNEFNATITICLHRLTSVSSSFRSHAQGLVEMQRACLYSHALIDYVEILRPRMSAQHASKQSRTERRMGAFVWNDDHALSLFSAGLPVYYVRLFSDFDRQNI
;
A
#
# COMPACT_ATOMS: atom_id res chain seq x y z
N GLN A 1 -18.86 -18.24 0.93
CA GLN A 1 -18.67 -17.36 2.09
C GLN A 1 -18.55 -15.93 1.57
N PRO A 2 -19.42 -15.00 1.96
CA PRO A 2 -19.50 -13.63 1.41
C PRO A 2 -18.43 -12.66 1.97
N GLN A 3 -17.29 -13.18 2.45
CA GLN A 3 -16.43 -12.47 3.40
C GLN A 3 -15.42 -11.51 2.74
N ASP A 4 -15.18 -11.65 1.43
CA ASP A 4 -14.19 -10.86 0.69
C ASP A 4 -14.73 -10.18 -0.59
N ASP A 5 -16.05 -10.07 -0.73
CA ASP A 5 -16.69 -9.42 -1.89
C ASP A 5 -16.21 -7.97 -2.08
N TRP A 6 -15.93 -7.28 -0.97
CA TRP A 6 -15.38 -5.92 -0.98
C TRP A 6 -13.95 -5.85 -1.56
N ALA A 7 -13.11 -6.85 -1.28
CA ALA A 7 -11.72 -6.88 -1.75
C ALA A 7 -11.68 -7.16 -3.27
N LEU A 8 -12.53 -8.09 -3.73
CA LEU A 8 -12.72 -8.35 -5.16
C LEU A 8 -13.25 -7.12 -5.89
N SER A 9 -14.19 -6.37 -5.29
CA SER A 9 -14.68 -5.11 -5.85
C SER A 9 -13.56 -4.08 -6.04
N LEU A 10 -12.70 -3.91 -5.04
CA LEU A 10 -11.55 -2.98 -5.12
C LEU A 10 -10.52 -3.44 -6.16
N LEU A 11 -10.21 -4.74 -6.22
CA LEU A 11 -9.31 -5.26 -7.25
C LEU A 11 -9.84 -5.02 -8.66
N ASN A 12 -11.16 -5.17 -8.87
CA ASN A 12 -11.80 -4.86 -10.14
C ASN A 12 -11.70 -3.36 -10.48
N GLU A 13 -11.86 -2.48 -9.50
CA GLU A 13 -11.70 -1.04 -9.68
C GLU A 13 -10.25 -0.66 -10.07
N PHE A 14 -9.25 -1.24 -9.38
CA PHE A 14 -7.84 -1.03 -9.71
C PHE A 14 -7.50 -1.58 -11.09
N ASN A 15 -8.03 -2.76 -11.45
CA ASN A 15 -7.83 -3.35 -12.77
C ASN A 15 -8.45 -2.49 -13.89
N ALA A 16 -9.65 -1.94 -13.67
CA ALA A 16 -10.28 -0.99 -14.59
C ALA A 16 -9.41 0.27 -14.74
N THR A 17 -8.89 0.81 -13.64
CA THR A 17 -7.97 1.96 -13.65
C THR A 17 -6.70 1.67 -14.45
N ILE A 18 -6.07 0.52 -14.24
CA ILE A 18 -4.89 0.08 -14.99
C ILE A 18 -5.20 -0.01 -16.48
N THR A 19 -6.32 -0.64 -16.84
CA THR A 19 -6.75 -0.81 -18.24
C THR A 19 -6.97 0.53 -18.93
N ILE A 20 -7.70 1.45 -18.28
CA ILE A 20 -7.97 2.79 -18.82
C ILE A 20 -6.67 3.58 -18.98
N CYS A 21 -5.79 3.56 -17.97
CA CYS A 21 -4.53 4.28 -18.03
C CYS A 21 -3.62 3.73 -19.13
N LEU A 22 -3.48 2.40 -19.22
CA LEU A 22 -2.70 1.75 -20.26
C LEU A 22 -3.23 2.09 -21.66
N HIS A 23 -4.55 2.04 -21.85
CA HIS A 23 -5.17 2.45 -23.11
C HIS A 23 -4.81 3.90 -23.45
N ARG A 24 -5.01 4.84 -22.52
CA ARG A 24 -4.68 6.27 -22.75
C ARG A 24 -3.21 6.50 -23.07
N LEU A 25 -2.30 5.79 -22.39
CA LEU A 25 -0.85 5.90 -22.60
C LEU A 25 -0.40 5.34 -23.95
N THR A 26 -1.16 4.40 -24.53
CA THR A 26 -0.76 3.70 -25.77
C THR A 26 -1.50 4.18 -27.01
N SER A 27 -2.72 4.70 -26.87
CA SER A 27 -3.60 5.03 -28.00
C SER A 27 -3.97 6.51 -28.11
N VAL A 28 -3.72 7.33 -27.08
CA VAL A 28 -4.14 8.74 -27.07
C VAL A 28 -2.93 9.67 -27.09
N SER A 29 -2.76 10.42 -28.19
CA SER A 29 -1.80 11.51 -28.24
C SER A 29 -2.18 12.58 -27.21
N SER A 30 -1.28 12.86 -26.29
CA SER A 30 -1.48 13.86 -25.23
C SER A 30 -0.15 14.45 -24.82
N SER A 31 -0.20 15.56 -24.07
CA SER A 31 1.02 16.20 -23.58
C SER A 31 1.85 15.22 -22.72
N PHE A 32 3.16 15.45 -22.65
CA PHE A 32 4.04 14.67 -21.77
C PHE A 32 3.56 14.67 -20.31
N ARG A 33 3.05 15.80 -19.83
CA ARG A 33 2.52 15.93 -18.47
C ARG A 33 1.32 15.01 -18.24
N SER A 34 0.42 14.94 -19.21
CA SER A 34 -0.76 14.05 -19.18
C SER A 34 -0.35 12.57 -19.19
N HIS A 35 0.67 12.21 -19.98
CA HIS A 35 1.25 10.87 -19.95
C HIS A 35 1.86 10.54 -18.58
N ALA A 36 2.67 11.45 -18.01
CA ALA A 36 3.28 11.23 -16.70
C ALA A 36 2.22 11.01 -15.61
N GLN A 37 1.12 11.77 -15.64
CA GLN A 37 -0.01 11.56 -14.72
C GLN A 37 -0.66 10.19 -14.92
N GLY A 38 -0.93 9.77 -16.16
CA GLY A 38 -1.49 8.45 -16.44
C GLY A 38 -0.58 7.31 -15.97
N LEU A 39 0.74 7.45 -16.11
CA LEU A 39 1.71 6.48 -15.61
C LEU A 39 1.68 6.39 -14.08
N VAL A 40 1.64 7.53 -13.38
CA VAL A 40 1.58 7.57 -11.92
C VAL A 40 0.30 6.92 -11.39
N GLU A 41 -0.85 7.18 -12.02
CA GLU A 41 -2.12 6.55 -11.63
C GLU A 41 -2.11 5.04 -11.87
N MET A 42 -1.55 4.59 -13.00
CA MET A 42 -1.38 3.16 -13.28
C MET A 42 -0.47 2.49 -12.24
N GLN A 43 0.68 3.09 -11.94
CA GLN A 43 1.61 2.60 -10.92
C GLN A 43 0.93 2.53 -9.55
N ARG A 44 0.17 3.56 -9.17
CA ARG A 44 -0.59 3.60 -7.92
C ARG A 44 -1.59 2.45 -7.84
N ALA A 45 -2.37 2.22 -8.89
CA ALA A 45 -3.34 1.12 -8.93
C ALA A 45 -2.66 -0.25 -8.78
N CYS A 46 -1.51 -0.49 -9.42
CA CYS A 46 -0.74 -1.71 -9.23
C CYS A 46 -0.27 -1.87 -7.78
N LEU A 47 0.27 -0.81 -7.19
CA LEU A 47 0.75 -0.81 -5.81
C LEU A 47 -0.38 -1.06 -4.80
N TYR A 48 -1.57 -0.49 -5.02
CA TYR A 48 -2.75 -0.75 -4.20
C TYR A 48 -3.26 -2.18 -4.34
N SER A 49 -3.24 -2.75 -5.55
CA SER A 49 -3.55 -4.17 -5.73
C SER A 49 -2.61 -5.06 -4.93
N HIS A 50 -1.30 -4.81 -4.98
CA HIS A 50 -0.32 -5.55 -4.17
C HIS A 50 -0.58 -5.40 -2.67
N ALA A 51 -0.80 -4.18 -2.19
CA ALA A 51 -1.08 -3.92 -0.78
C ALA A 51 -2.38 -4.60 -0.31
N LEU A 52 -3.41 -4.63 -1.15
CA LEU A 52 -4.68 -5.27 -0.85
C LEU A 52 -4.55 -6.80 -0.77
N ILE A 53 -3.79 -7.41 -1.69
CA ILE A 53 -3.49 -8.85 -1.66
C ILE A 53 -2.71 -9.20 -0.38
N ASP A 54 -1.63 -8.45 -0.09
CA ASP A 54 -0.88 -8.61 1.16
C ASP A 54 -1.79 -8.46 2.40
N TYR A 55 -2.72 -7.51 2.37
CA TYR A 55 -3.67 -7.33 3.47
C TYR A 55 -4.59 -8.54 3.65
N VAL A 56 -5.24 -9.00 2.58
CA VAL A 56 -6.23 -10.08 2.66
C VAL A 56 -5.57 -11.43 2.99
N GLU A 57 -4.47 -11.76 2.32
CA GLU A 57 -3.85 -13.08 2.44
C GLU A 57 -2.96 -13.21 3.68
N ILE A 58 -2.40 -12.09 4.17
CA ILE A 58 -1.33 -12.13 5.16
C ILE A 58 -1.73 -11.35 6.41
N LEU A 59 -2.04 -10.06 6.29
CA LEU A 59 -2.15 -9.17 7.45
C LEU A 59 -3.46 -9.39 8.22
N ARG A 60 -4.59 -9.50 7.52
CA ARG A 60 -5.91 -9.73 8.13
C ARG A 60 -5.96 -11.05 8.92
N PRO A 61 -5.47 -12.19 8.39
CA PRO A 61 -5.37 -13.43 9.16
C PRO A 61 -4.48 -13.28 10.40
N ARG A 62 -3.34 -12.60 10.28
CA ARG A 62 -2.42 -12.37 11.41
C ARG A 62 -3.04 -11.52 12.51
N MET A 63 -3.69 -10.41 12.14
CA MET A 63 -4.41 -9.55 13.07
C MET A 63 -5.51 -10.32 13.80
N SER A 64 -6.19 -11.24 13.10
CA SER A 64 -7.26 -12.07 13.67
C SER A 64 -6.75 -13.20 14.57
N ALA A 65 -5.57 -13.75 14.29
CA ALA A 65 -5.05 -14.95 14.96
C ALA A 65 -4.46 -14.70 16.36
N GLN A 66 -4.44 -13.46 16.88
CA GLN A 66 -3.87 -13.08 18.20
C GLN A 66 -2.45 -13.60 18.51
N HIS A 67 -1.71 -14.12 17.53
CA HIS A 67 -0.39 -14.69 17.72
C HIS A 67 0.64 -13.86 16.97
N ALA A 68 1.41 -13.10 17.76
CA ALA A 68 2.63 -12.44 17.34
C ALA A 68 3.69 -13.52 16.99
N SER A 69 3.54 -14.16 15.83
CA SER A 69 4.61 -15.00 15.31
C SER A 69 5.81 -14.09 15.05
N LYS A 70 6.94 -14.34 15.71
CA LYS A 70 8.22 -13.67 15.45
C LYS A 70 8.55 -13.83 13.96
N GLN A 71 8.37 -12.78 13.17
CA GLN A 71 8.59 -12.85 11.74
C GLN A 71 9.89 -12.23 11.32
N SER A 72 10.43 -12.83 10.26
CA SER A 72 11.63 -12.39 9.57
C SER A 72 11.42 -10.97 9.05
N ARG A 73 12.34 -10.05 9.39
CA ARG A 73 12.40 -8.64 8.92
C ARG A 73 12.55 -8.49 7.40
N THR A 74 12.38 -9.56 6.63
CA THR A 74 13.03 -9.75 5.34
C THR A 74 12.05 -10.05 4.19
N GLU A 75 10.75 -10.12 4.45
CA GLU A 75 9.76 -10.24 3.38
C GLU A 75 9.54 -8.87 2.72
N ARG A 76 9.75 -8.84 1.41
CA ARG A 76 9.72 -7.63 0.57
C ARG A 76 8.27 -7.16 0.37
N ARG A 77 7.68 -6.59 1.44
CA ARG A 77 6.29 -6.11 1.49
C ARG A 77 6.22 -4.59 1.47
N MET A 78 5.06 -4.08 1.04
CA MET A 78 4.76 -2.66 1.17
C MET A 78 4.61 -2.30 2.66
N GLY A 79 5.28 -1.23 3.07
CA GLY A 79 5.17 -0.70 4.43
C GLY A 79 4.22 0.48 4.52
N ALA A 80 3.97 0.92 5.76
CA ALA A 80 3.11 2.06 6.06
C ALA A 80 3.93 3.24 6.60
N PHE A 81 3.67 4.43 6.07
CA PHE A 81 4.15 5.68 6.65
C PHE A 81 3.12 6.17 7.67
N VAL A 82 3.55 6.40 8.91
CA VAL A 82 2.66 6.78 10.01
C VAL A 82 3.27 7.89 10.84
N TRP A 83 2.44 8.73 11.42
CA TRP A 83 2.84 9.87 12.26
C TRP A 83 2.17 9.83 13.64
N ASN A 84 1.44 8.75 13.93
CA ASN A 84 0.73 8.51 15.18
C ASN A 84 1.28 7.22 15.81
N ASP A 85 1.57 7.27 17.11
CA ASP A 85 2.16 6.16 17.87
C ASP A 85 1.26 4.93 17.96
N ASP A 86 -0.03 5.11 18.19
CA ASP A 86 -1.01 4.02 18.29
C ASP A 86 -1.14 3.27 16.97
N HIS A 87 -1.16 4.01 15.86
CA HIS A 87 -1.19 3.43 14.52
C HIS A 87 0.13 2.71 14.20
N ALA A 88 1.26 3.31 14.56
CA ALA A 88 2.58 2.70 14.37
C ALA A 88 2.69 1.38 15.12
N LEU A 89 2.30 1.37 16.40
CA LEU A 89 2.32 0.18 17.24
C LEU A 89 1.40 -0.90 16.69
N SER A 90 0.16 -0.54 16.33
CA SER A 90 -0.83 -1.49 15.80
C SER A 90 -0.36 -2.17 14.51
N LEU A 91 0.20 -1.39 13.57
CA LEU A 91 0.68 -1.93 12.29
C LEU A 91 1.97 -2.74 12.47
N PHE A 92 2.87 -2.31 13.35
CA PHE A 92 4.08 -3.05 13.68
C PHE A 92 3.75 -4.39 14.34
N SER A 93 2.82 -4.40 15.29
CA SER A 93 2.33 -5.63 15.93
C SER A 93 1.65 -6.58 14.93
N ALA A 94 1.08 -6.06 13.85
CA ALA A 94 0.54 -6.86 12.74
C ALA A 94 1.61 -7.36 11.76
N GLY A 95 2.88 -7.00 11.95
CA GLY A 95 4.01 -7.44 11.13
C GLY A 95 4.20 -6.64 9.84
N LEU A 96 3.61 -5.45 9.73
CA LEU A 96 3.92 -4.53 8.63
C LEU A 96 5.26 -3.80 8.88
N PRO A 97 6.06 -3.57 7.83
CA PRO A 97 7.11 -2.56 7.89
C PRO A 97 6.48 -1.19 8.16
N VAL A 98 6.94 -0.50 9.21
CA VAL A 98 6.42 0.81 9.62
C VAL A 98 7.54 1.85 9.52
N TYR A 99 7.25 2.96 8.84
CA TYR A 99 8.13 4.11 8.69
C TYR A 99 7.52 5.30 9.41
N TYR A 100 8.04 5.61 10.59
CA TYR A 100 7.51 6.70 11.40
C TYR A 100 7.95 8.06 10.85
N VAL A 101 6.99 8.91 10.51
CA VAL A 101 7.17 10.27 10.02
C VAL A 101 7.10 11.22 11.20
N ARG A 102 8.22 11.88 11.51
CA ARG A 102 8.28 12.96 12.51
C ARG A 102 8.32 14.31 11.84
N LEU A 103 7.81 15.34 12.52
CA LEU A 103 8.03 16.71 12.06
C LEU A 103 9.51 17.04 12.19
N PHE A 104 10.01 17.85 11.26
CA PHE A 104 11.40 18.30 11.31
C PHE A 104 11.72 19.05 12.60
N SER A 105 10.74 19.76 13.18
CA SER A 105 10.83 20.44 14.47
C SER A 105 11.10 19.52 15.65
N ASP A 106 10.77 18.23 15.52
CA ASP A 106 10.88 17.25 16.62
C ASP A 106 12.27 16.61 16.66
N PHE A 107 13.17 17.01 15.75
CA PHE A 107 14.56 16.56 15.74
C PHE A 107 15.45 17.56 16.47
N ASP A 108 15.85 17.23 17.70
CA ASP A 108 16.84 18.03 18.45
C ASP A 108 18.25 17.92 17.84
N ARG A 109 18.54 16.82 17.13
CA ARG A 109 19.73 16.61 16.30
C ARG A 109 19.40 15.69 15.13
N GLN A 110 20.07 15.94 14.00
CA GLN A 110 19.97 15.14 12.78
C GLN A 110 20.52 13.74 13.06
N ASN A 111 19.63 12.75 13.22
CA ASN A 111 20.03 11.34 13.33
C ASN A 111 20.30 10.83 11.91
N ILE A 112 21.57 10.91 11.48
CA ILE A 112 22.09 10.23 10.29
C ILE A 112 22.71 8.90 10.74
#